data_AF-A0A355B9M1-F1
#
_entry.id   AF-A0A355B9M1-F1
#
_cell.length_a   1.000
_cell.length_b   1.000
_cell.length_c   1.000
_cell.angle_alpha   90.00
_cell.angle_beta   90.00
_cell.angle_gamma   90.00
#
_symmetry.space_group_name_H-M   'P 1'
#
loop_
_entity.id
_entity.type
_entity.pdbx_description
1 polymer ?
#
loop_
_entity_poly.entity_id
_entity_poly.type
_entity_poly.pdbx_seq_one_letter_code
_entity_poly.pdbx_strand_id
1 'polypeptide(L)'
;MHGRGQNIRARIQLEGYIIRVNYLFSAWRPSHEKKIVPEKEKPTARRGEKRPVLSPLNYRDSVRRAYQAARETPSLFDKLFCYCYCDRSFGHKSLLSCYATTHAAG
;
A
#
# COMPACT_ATOMS: atom_id res chain seq x y z
N MET A 1 35.22 -56.24 -15.69
CA MET A 1 34.92 -55.10 -16.60
C MET A 1 33.51 -54.58 -16.26
N HIS A 2 33.20 -53.30 -16.47
CA HIS A 2 31.90 -52.60 -16.21
C HIS A 2 31.79 -51.74 -14.93
N GLY A 3 32.50 -50.60 -14.87
CA GLY A 3 32.33 -49.61 -13.79
C GLY A 3 32.60 -48.14 -14.15
N ARG A 4 32.75 -47.80 -15.43
CA ARG A 4 33.17 -46.44 -15.86
C ARG A 4 32.11 -45.64 -16.64
N GLY A 5 31.01 -46.27 -17.07
CA GLY A 5 29.98 -45.62 -17.92
C GLY A 5 28.84 -44.91 -17.19
N GLN A 6 28.62 -45.20 -15.90
CA GLN A 6 27.46 -44.68 -15.15
C GLN A 6 27.66 -43.24 -14.65
N ASN A 7 28.91 -42.85 -14.36
CA ASN A 7 29.24 -41.52 -13.83
C ASN A 7 29.17 -40.39 -14.88
N ILE A 8 29.32 -40.73 -16.17
CA ILE A 8 29.27 -39.74 -17.28
C ILE A 8 27.80 -39.39 -17.61
N ARG A 9 26.91 -40.38 -17.57
CA ARG A 9 25.46 -40.18 -17.79
C ARG A 9 24.82 -39.33 -16.70
N ALA A 10 25.20 -39.52 -15.43
CA ALA A 10 24.73 -38.70 -14.33
C ALA A 10 25.19 -37.22 -14.45
N ARG A 11 26.43 -36.97 -14.91
CA ARG A 11 26.93 -35.61 -15.17
C ARG A 11 26.17 -34.91 -16.30
N ILE A 12 25.96 -35.58 -17.43
CA ILE A 12 25.22 -34.99 -18.57
C ILE A 12 23.75 -34.66 -18.19
N GLN A 13 23.13 -35.51 -17.36
CA GLN A 13 21.77 -35.29 -16.87
C GLN A 13 21.67 -34.06 -15.93
N LEU A 14 22.68 -33.85 -15.06
CA LEU A 14 22.73 -32.72 -14.13
C LEU A 14 23.07 -31.40 -14.83
N GLU A 15 24.04 -31.41 -15.75
CA GLU A 15 24.38 -30.22 -16.56
C GLU A 15 23.19 -29.78 -17.42
N GLY A 16 22.46 -30.73 -18.02
CA GLY A 16 21.24 -30.45 -18.77
C GLY A 16 20.10 -29.89 -17.89
N TYR A 17 20.01 -30.32 -16.64
CA TYR A 17 19.04 -29.80 -15.67
C TYR A 17 19.37 -28.35 -15.27
N ILE A 18 20.63 -28.04 -14.97
CA ILE A 18 21.09 -26.69 -14.60
C ILE A 18 20.87 -25.71 -15.75
N ILE A 19 21.21 -26.09 -16.98
CA ILE A 19 21.00 -25.25 -18.18
C ILE A 19 19.50 -24.98 -18.38
N ARG A 20 18.65 -25.99 -18.20
CA ARG A 20 17.19 -25.86 -18.36
C ARG A 20 16.55 -25.02 -17.26
N VAL A 21 17.01 -25.14 -16.00
CA VAL A 21 16.58 -24.28 -14.89
C VAL A 21 16.99 -22.83 -15.12
N ASN A 22 18.24 -22.59 -15.56
CA ASN A 22 18.71 -21.23 -15.88
C ASN A 22 17.96 -20.61 -17.07
N TYR A 23 17.61 -21.39 -18.09
CA TYR A 23 16.82 -20.92 -19.23
C TYR A 23 15.37 -20.59 -18.83
N LEU A 24 14.77 -21.39 -17.95
CA LEU A 24 13.44 -21.11 -17.40
C LEU A 24 13.44 -19.88 -16.48
N PHE A 25 14.51 -19.68 -15.71
CA PHE A 25 14.66 -18.51 -14.84
C PHE A 25 14.94 -17.23 -15.64
N SER A 26 15.74 -17.28 -16.70
CA SER A 26 15.98 -16.12 -17.57
C SER A 26 14.75 -15.71 -18.38
N ALA A 27 13.86 -16.65 -18.69
CA ALA A 27 12.54 -16.39 -19.27
C ALA A 27 11.53 -15.80 -18.26
N TRP A 28 11.74 -15.99 -16.96
CA TRP A 28 10.94 -15.38 -15.88
C TRP A 28 11.60 -14.07 -15.42
N ARG A 29 11.63 -13.04 -16.27
CA ARG A 29 11.94 -11.66 -15.83
C ARG A 29 10.69 -11.06 -15.17
N PRO A 30 10.71 -10.72 -13.88
CA PRO A 30 9.56 -10.08 -13.24
C PRO A 30 9.38 -8.67 -13.82
N SER A 31 8.20 -8.38 -14.38
CA SER A 31 7.82 -7.05 -14.93
C SER A 31 7.64 -5.95 -13.87
N HIS A 32 8.40 -5.97 -12.77
CA HIS A 32 8.18 -5.08 -11.63
C HIS A 32 8.92 -3.75 -11.67
N GLU A 33 9.71 -3.45 -12.71
CA GLU A 33 10.27 -2.11 -12.90
C GLU A 33 9.23 -1.17 -13.56
N LYS A 34 8.13 -0.92 -12.85
CA LYS A 34 7.23 0.17 -13.21
C LYS A 34 7.95 1.49 -12.88
N LYS A 35 8.31 2.25 -13.93
CA LYS A 35 8.71 3.65 -13.76
C LYS A 35 7.59 4.36 -13.00
N ILE A 36 7.93 4.99 -11.88
CA ILE A 36 7.03 5.86 -11.13
C ILE A 36 6.84 7.12 -11.98
N VAL A 37 5.89 7.07 -12.90
CA VAL A 37 5.38 8.27 -13.56
C VAL A 37 4.46 8.94 -12.55
N PRO A 38 4.58 10.26 -12.29
CA PRO A 38 3.59 10.95 -11.48
C PRO A 38 2.24 10.85 -12.21
N GLU A 39 1.41 9.92 -11.75
CA GLU A 39 0.00 9.81 -12.15
C GLU A 39 -0.61 11.17 -11.83
N LYS A 40 -0.98 11.93 -12.87
CA LYS A 40 -1.72 13.17 -12.68
C LYS A 40 -2.99 12.78 -11.93
N GLU A 41 -3.13 13.21 -10.67
CA GLU A 41 -4.32 12.91 -9.86
C GLU A 41 -5.55 13.32 -10.68
N LYS A 42 -6.25 12.34 -11.27
CA LYS A 42 -7.62 12.54 -11.71
C LYS A 42 -8.35 13.02 -10.46
N PRO A 43 -9.10 14.14 -10.48
CA PRO A 43 -9.75 14.64 -9.29
C PRO A 43 -10.78 13.60 -8.84
N THR A 44 -10.36 12.71 -7.94
CA THR A 44 -11.26 11.98 -7.07
C THR A 44 -12.05 13.07 -6.38
N ALA A 45 -13.36 13.10 -6.62
CA ALA A 45 -14.22 14.15 -6.12
C ALA A 45 -14.00 14.28 -4.61
N ARG A 46 -13.37 15.38 -4.19
CA ARG A 46 -13.24 15.75 -2.78
C ARG A 46 -14.63 15.69 -2.19
N ARG A 47 -14.81 14.99 -1.07
CA ARG A 47 -16.13 14.90 -0.40
C ARG A 47 -16.51 16.21 0.29
N GLY A 48 -15.59 17.18 0.31
CA GLY A 48 -15.91 18.60 0.46
C GLY A 48 -15.94 19.06 1.91
N GLU A 49 -15.21 18.39 2.81
CA GLU A 49 -14.94 18.93 4.13
C GLU A 49 -13.97 20.13 4.01
N LYS A 50 -14.34 21.24 4.66
CA LYS A 50 -13.58 22.50 4.62
C LYS A 50 -13.13 22.95 6.01
N ARG A 51 -13.68 22.36 7.07
CA ARG A 51 -13.32 22.69 8.44
C ARG A 51 -11.90 22.22 8.73
N PRO A 52 -11.14 22.98 9.54
CA PRO A 52 -9.81 22.56 9.95
C PRO A 52 -9.87 21.37 10.90
N VAL A 53 -8.82 20.55 10.87
CA VAL A 53 -8.61 19.47 11.84
C VAL A 53 -8.35 20.07 13.23
N LEU A 54 -8.99 19.51 14.26
CA LEU A 54 -8.77 19.94 15.65
C LEU A 54 -7.31 19.81 16.06
N SER A 55 -6.90 20.58 17.07
CA SER A 55 -5.50 20.58 17.53
C SER A 55 -5.06 19.20 18.01
N PRO A 56 -3.99 18.61 17.44
CA PRO A 56 -3.41 17.36 17.94
C PRO A 56 -2.99 17.46 19.41
N LEU A 57 -2.66 18.67 19.88
CA LEU A 57 -2.26 18.94 21.26
C LEU A 57 -3.39 18.68 22.28
N ASN A 58 -4.64 18.58 21.83
CA ASN A 58 -5.77 18.23 22.68
C ASN A 58 -5.79 16.74 23.04
N TYR A 59 -4.96 15.92 22.41
CA TYR A 59 -4.99 14.46 22.52
C TYR A 59 -3.63 13.90 22.93
N ARG A 60 -3.61 12.62 23.30
CA ARG A 60 -2.40 11.89 23.71
C ARG A 60 -2.10 10.74 22.74
N ASP A 61 -0.87 10.26 22.83
CA ASP A 61 -0.40 9.01 22.22
C ASP A 61 -0.78 8.83 20.73
N SER A 62 -1.46 7.72 20.40
CA SER A 62 -1.87 7.39 19.03
C SER A 62 -2.90 8.38 18.48
N VAL A 63 -3.83 8.84 19.31
CA VAL A 63 -4.86 9.81 18.90
C VAL A 63 -4.23 11.12 18.45
N ARG A 64 -3.27 11.65 19.22
CA ARG A 64 -2.50 12.85 18.82
C ARG A 64 -1.80 12.65 17.47
N ARG A 65 -1.14 11.51 17.26
CA ARG A 65 -0.48 11.20 15.98
C ARG A 65 -1.48 11.13 14.83
N ALA A 66 -2.66 10.59 15.06
CA ALA A 66 -3.71 10.50 14.06
C ALA A 66 -4.24 11.89 13.66
N TYR A 67 -4.52 12.77 14.63
CA TYR A 67 -4.90 14.16 14.35
C TYR A 67 -3.78 14.95 13.65
N GLN A 68 -2.52 14.67 13.99
CA GLN A 68 -1.37 15.26 13.30
C GLN A 68 -1.32 14.84 11.83
N ALA A 69 -1.44 13.54 11.53
CA ALA A 69 -1.47 13.03 10.16
C ALA A 69 -2.63 13.62 9.34
N ALA A 70 -3.82 13.72 9.95
CA ALA A 70 -4.99 14.35 9.33
C ALA A 70 -4.75 15.83 8.99
N ARG A 71 -4.02 16.55 9.85
CA ARG A 71 -3.66 17.95 9.65
C ARG A 71 -2.57 18.13 8.57
N GLU A 72 -1.63 17.22 8.49
CA GLU A 72 -0.54 17.25 7.49
C GLU A 72 -1.05 16.93 6.09
N THR A 73 -2.02 16.01 5.95
CA THR A 73 -2.54 15.58 4.64
C THR A 73 -4.07 15.64 4.57
N PRO A 74 -4.71 16.82 4.73
CA PRO A 74 -6.17 16.93 4.79
C PRO A 74 -6.85 16.50 3.49
N SER A 75 -6.22 16.70 2.34
CA SER A 75 -6.74 16.31 1.03
C SER A 75 -6.93 14.80 0.88
N LEU A 76 -6.05 13.99 1.49
CA LEU A 76 -6.18 12.53 1.51
C LEU A 76 -7.35 12.13 2.41
N PHE A 77 -7.42 12.67 3.61
CA PHE A 77 -8.50 12.38 4.56
C PHE A 77 -9.88 12.80 4.02
N ASP A 78 -9.96 13.83 3.18
CA ASP A 78 -11.22 14.21 2.54
C ASP A 78 -11.67 13.27 1.41
N LYS A 79 -10.76 12.46 0.86
CA LYS A 79 -11.08 11.43 -0.14
C LYS A 79 -11.54 10.12 0.54
N LEU A 80 -11.05 9.85 1.74
CA LEU A 80 -11.29 8.61 2.47
C LEU A 80 -12.68 8.56 3.12
N PHE A 81 -13.22 7.34 3.19
CA PHE A 81 -14.43 7.03 3.94
C PHE A 81 -14.12 6.94 5.45
N CYS A 82 -15.06 7.34 6.30
CA CYS A 82 -14.93 7.25 7.75
C CYS A 82 -15.45 5.89 8.25
N TYR A 83 -14.57 5.08 8.86
CA TYR A 83 -14.92 3.74 9.35
C TYR A 83 -16.04 3.73 10.41
N CYS A 84 -16.31 4.87 11.06
CA CYS A 84 -17.36 4.98 12.06
C CYS A 84 -18.79 4.98 11.48
N TYR A 85 -18.95 5.08 10.14
CA TYR A 85 -20.27 5.20 9.49
C TYR A 85 -21.13 6.35 10.05
N CYS A 86 -20.48 7.45 10.43
CA CYS A 86 -21.11 8.59 11.12
C CYS A 86 -21.73 9.63 10.16
N ASP A 87 -21.80 9.33 8.87
CA ASP A 87 -22.32 10.22 7.84
C ASP A 87 -23.80 10.57 8.06
N ARG A 88 -24.61 9.57 8.44
CA ARG A 88 -26.04 9.76 8.68
C ARG A 88 -26.38 10.33 10.06
N SER A 89 -25.57 10.03 11.06
CA SER A 89 -25.83 10.45 12.45
C SER A 89 -25.25 11.81 12.81
N PHE A 90 -24.09 12.16 12.23
CA PHE A 90 -23.35 13.39 12.56
C PHE A 90 -23.18 14.33 11.35
N GLY A 91 -23.65 13.95 10.17
CA GLY A 91 -23.50 14.75 8.95
C GLY A 91 -22.05 14.81 8.44
N HIS A 92 -21.19 13.87 8.86
CA HIS A 92 -19.80 13.80 8.40
C HIS A 92 -19.72 13.36 6.94
N LYS A 93 -18.97 14.11 6.12
CA LYS A 93 -18.89 13.90 4.67
C LYS A 93 -17.74 12.97 4.29
N SER A 94 -16.66 13.01 5.06
CA SER A 94 -15.43 12.24 4.84
C SER A 94 -14.76 11.86 6.15
N LEU A 95 -13.66 11.10 6.07
CA LEU A 95 -12.81 10.88 7.23
C LEU A 95 -12.31 12.21 7.82
N LEU A 96 -12.01 13.21 6.98
CA LEU A 96 -11.62 14.54 7.45
C LEU A 96 -12.69 15.20 8.34
N SER A 97 -13.98 15.02 8.03
CA SER A 97 -15.08 15.53 8.86
C SER A 97 -15.04 15.02 10.29
N CYS A 98 -14.58 13.78 10.48
CA CYS A 98 -14.44 13.15 11.79
C CYS A 98 -13.31 13.80 12.61
N TYR A 99 -12.19 14.16 11.95
CA TYR A 99 -11.06 14.85 12.57
C TYR A 99 -11.28 16.36 12.76
N ALA A 100 -12.30 16.94 12.12
CA ALA A 100 -12.76 18.29 12.39
C ALA A 100 -13.62 18.40 13.67
N THR A 101 -13.96 17.27 14.29
CA THR A 101 -14.65 17.19 15.59
C THR A 101 -13.89 16.26 16.54
N THR A 102 -14.41 16.04 17.74
CA THR A 102 -13.83 15.11 18.72
C THR A 102 -14.15 13.65 18.42
N HIS A 103 -15.01 13.36 17.43
CA HIS A 103 -15.49 12.01 17.17
C HIS A 103 -14.38 11.05 16.70
N ALA A 104 -13.34 11.55 16.03
CA ALA A 104 -12.20 10.71 15.65
C ALA A 104 -11.36 10.22 16.85
N ALA A 105 -11.60 10.74 18.06
CA ALA A 105 -10.91 10.32 19.27
C ALA A 105 -11.51 9.08 19.95
N GLY A 106 -12.67 8.59 19.49
CA GLY A 106 -13.40 7.46 20.10
C GLY A 106 -14.78 7.86 20.58
#